data_AF-A0A8C0RCR6-F1
#
_entry.id   AF-A0A8C0RCR6-F1
#
_cell.length_a   1.000
_cell.length_b   1.000
_cell.length_c   1.000
_cell.angle_alpha   90.00
_cell.angle_beta   90.00
_cell.angle_gamma   90.00
#
_symmetry.space_group_name_H-M   'P 1'
#
loop_
_entity.id
_entity.type
_entity.pdbx_description
1 polymer ?
#
loop_
_entity_poly.entity_id
_entity_poly.type
_entity_poly.pdbx_seq_one_letter_code
_entity_poly.pdbx_strand_id
1 'polypeptide(L)'
;RLPKRLHLYITENTFACFFPGSGCLLLEEAINKAIDSQVSIDEYQNFLQPFTYGLETKEAIAELKQCFLQQSDETLSNFALMMNKIYNSYWCALF
;
A
#
# COMPACT_ATOMS: atom_id res chain seq x y z
N ARG A 1 -13.76 24.85 0.93
CA ARG A 1 -13.76 24.81 -0.56
C ARG A 1 -12.51 24.06 -0.97
N LEU A 2 -12.60 22.75 -1.23
CA LEU A 2 -11.43 21.93 -1.53
C LEU A 2 -10.88 22.25 -2.94
N PRO A 3 -9.55 22.21 -3.14
CA PRO A 3 -8.95 22.54 -4.43
C PRO A 3 -9.42 21.57 -5.52
N LYS A 4 -9.66 22.08 -6.73
CA LYS A 4 -10.20 21.32 -7.88
C LYS A 4 -9.41 20.05 -8.23
N ARG A 5 -8.12 19.97 -7.89
CA ARG A 5 -7.30 18.75 -8.03
C ARG A 5 -7.74 17.64 -7.08
N LEU A 6 -8.14 17.96 -5.86
CA LEU A 6 -8.61 16.98 -4.88
C LEU A 6 -9.99 16.41 -5.27
N HIS A 7 -10.80 17.20 -5.98
CA HIS A 7 -12.09 16.73 -6.50
C HIS A 7 -11.92 15.66 -7.59
N LEU A 8 -10.96 15.80 -8.50
CA LEU A 8 -10.72 14.78 -9.54
C LEU A 8 -10.23 13.45 -8.96
N TYR A 9 -9.32 13.50 -7.98
CA TYR A 9 -8.81 12.27 -7.32
C TYR A 9 -9.91 11.53 -6.56
N ILE A 10 -10.91 12.22 -6.02
CA ILE A 10 -12.04 11.57 -5.35
C ILE A 10 -12.97 10.97 -6.41
N THR A 11 -13.33 11.69 -7.48
CA THR A 11 -14.35 11.21 -8.44
C THR A 11 -13.89 10.04 -9.31
N GLU A 12 -12.59 9.88 -9.58
CA GLU A 12 -12.07 8.73 -10.35
C GLU A 12 -11.68 7.53 -9.46
N ASN A 13 -11.43 7.75 -8.16
CA ASN A 13 -11.01 6.71 -7.21
C ASN A 13 -12.13 6.25 -6.26
N THR A 14 -13.35 6.78 -6.41
CA THR A 14 -14.52 6.30 -5.64
C THR A 14 -14.94 4.88 -6.04
N PHE A 15 -14.48 4.37 -7.20
CA PHE A 15 -14.80 3.02 -7.66
C PHE A 15 -13.89 1.92 -7.05
N ALA A 16 -12.72 2.29 -6.53
CA ALA A 16 -11.71 1.33 -6.05
C ALA A 16 -11.95 0.84 -4.60
N CYS A 17 -12.83 1.49 -3.84
CA CYS A 17 -13.08 1.16 -2.43
C CYS A 17 -14.49 0.60 -2.16
N PHE A 18 -15.29 0.32 -3.20
CA PHE A 18 -16.72 -0.06 -3.02
C PHE A 18 -17.00 -1.54 -3.30
N PHE A 19 -15.98 -2.39 -3.42
CA PHE A 19 -16.19 -3.84 -3.44
C PHE A 19 -16.17 -4.38 -2.00
N PRO A 20 -17.24 -5.04 -1.55
CA PRO A 20 -17.28 -5.63 -0.21
C PRO A 20 -16.24 -6.75 -0.15
N GLY A 21 -15.18 -6.57 0.65
CA GLY A 21 -14.20 -7.63 0.96
C GLY A 21 -12.78 -7.46 0.40
N SER A 22 -12.39 -6.33 -0.18
CA SER A 22 -11.03 -6.10 -0.66
C SER A 22 -10.54 -4.75 -0.18
N GLY A 23 -9.30 -4.66 0.30
CA GLY A 23 -8.72 -3.39 0.71
C GLY A 23 -8.74 -2.38 -0.44
N CYS A 24 -8.51 -1.10 -0.14
CA CYS A 24 -8.29 -0.11 -1.19
C CYS A 24 -7.22 -0.62 -2.18
N LEU A 25 -7.50 -0.64 -3.48
CA LEU A 25 -6.57 -1.16 -4.51
C LEU A 25 -5.16 -0.57 -4.39
N LEU A 26 -5.08 0.70 -4.01
CA LEU A 26 -3.80 1.39 -3.78
C LEU A 26 -3.02 0.78 -2.59
N LEU A 27 -3.72 0.41 -1.51
CA LEU A 27 -3.11 -0.25 -0.36
C LEU A 27 -2.63 -1.66 -0.72
N GLU A 28 -3.42 -2.40 -1.49
CA GLU A 28 -3.03 -3.73 -1.97
C GLU A 28 -1.77 -3.64 -2.86
N GLU A 29 -1.73 -2.67 -3.76
CA GLU A 29 -0.57 -2.42 -4.60
C GLU A 29 0.67 -1.99 -3.78
N ALA A 30 0.49 -1.12 -2.78
CA ALA A 30 1.56 -0.73 -1.87
C ALA A 30 2.16 -1.95 -1.14
N ILE A 31 1.31 -2.84 -0.63
CA ILE A 31 1.72 -4.08 0.03
C ILE A 31 2.46 -5.00 -0.94
N ASN A 32 1.93 -5.21 -2.14
CA ASN A 32 2.56 -6.05 -3.17
C ASN A 32 3.95 -5.52 -3.55
N LYS A 33 4.08 -4.19 -3.77
CA LYS A 33 5.38 -3.56 -4.04
C LYS A 33 6.32 -3.60 -2.84
N ALA A 34 5.81 -3.58 -1.61
CA ALA A 34 6.63 -3.68 -0.41
C ALA A 34 7.31 -5.06 -0.32
N ILE A 35 6.56 -6.14 -0.56
CA ILE A 35 7.07 -7.52 -0.45
C ILE A 35 7.80 -8.04 -1.70
N ASP A 36 7.67 -7.38 -2.84
CA ASP A 36 8.39 -7.77 -4.07
C ASP A 36 9.89 -7.42 -3.97
N SER A 37 10.75 -8.44 -4.03
CA SER A 37 12.21 -8.28 -3.96
C SER A 37 12.81 -7.62 -5.19
N GLN A 38 12.07 -7.55 -6.30
CA GLN A 38 12.50 -6.88 -7.55
C GLN A 38 12.26 -5.36 -7.51
N VAL A 39 11.38 -4.90 -6.62
CA VAL A 39 11.10 -3.47 -6.45
C VAL A 39 12.18 -2.82 -5.60
N SER A 40 12.85 -1.81 -6.16
CA SER A 40 13.88 -1.05 -5.45
C SER A 40 13.29 -0.10 -4.39
N ILE A 41 14.12 0.37 -3.45
CA ILE A 41 13.72 1.39 -2.46
C ILE A 41 13.25 2.68 -3.15
N ASP A 42 13.99 3.15 -4.16
CA ASP A 42 13.65 4.37 -4.90
C ASP A 42 12.33 4.22 -5.65
N GLU A 43 12.09 3.06 -6.29
CA GLU A 43 10.82 2.78 -6.96
C GLU A 43 9.65 2.80 -5.96
N TYR A 44 9.81 2.17 -4.80
CA TYR A 44 8.79 2.15 -3.75
C TYR A 44 8.51 3.55 -3.17
N GLN A 45 9.55 4.33 -2.92
CA GLN A 45 9.40 5.73 -2.48
C GLN A 45 8.71 6.60 -3.53
N ASN A 46 9.05 6.42 -4.82
CA ASN A 46 8.42 7.15 -5.92
C ASN A 46 6.94 6.79 -6.05
N PHE A 47 6.58 5.52 -5.87
CA PHE A 47 5.18 5.07 -5.85
C PHE A 47 4.38 5.73 -4.71
N LEU A 48 4.96 5.85 -3.51
CA LEU A 48 4.31 6.46 -2.35
C LEU A 48 4.45 7.99 -2.26
N GLN A 49 5.16 8.62 -3.20
CA GLN A 49 5.41 10.07 -3.20
C GLN A 49 4.13 10.91 -3.07
N PRO A 50 2.98 10.58 -3.70
CA PRO A 50 1.74 11.35 -3.55
C PRO A 50 1.17 11.36 -2.12
N PHE A 51 1.61 10.42 -1.27
CA PHE A 51 1.14 10.23 0.10
C PHE A 51 2.21 10.59 1.15
N THR A 52 3.41 10.94 0.70
CA THR A 52 4.57 11.20 1.56
C THR A 52 4.77 12.70 1.74
N TYR A 53 4.77 13.16 2.98
CA TYR A 53 5.01 14.56 3.32
C TYR A 53 6.20 14.67 4.28
N GLY A 54 7.22 15.44 3.87
CA GLY A 54 8.42 15.67 4.67
C GLY A 54 9.52 14.62 4.51
N LEU A 55 10.72 14.96 4.99
CA LEU A 55 11.91 14.11 4.91
C LEU A 55 11.77 12.87 5.79
N GLU A 56 11.26 13.04 7.02
CA GLU A 56 11.09 11.94 7.99
C GLU A 56 10.21 10.80 7.44
N THR A 57 9.06 11.13 6.84
CA THR A 57 8.17 10.12 6.23
C THR A 57 8.85 9.40 5.07
N LYS A 58 9.66 10.12 4.28
CA LYS A 58 10.40 9.53 3.16
C LYS A 58 11.46 8.55 3.66
N GLU A 59 12.21 8.91 4.69
CA GLU A 59 13.20 8.05 5.34
C GLU A 59 12.55 6.80 5.93
N ALA A 60 11.43 6.95 6.65
CA ALA A 60 10.67 5.83 7.21
C ALA A 60 10.18 4.85 6.13
N ILE A 61 9.76 5.33 4.95
CA ILE A 61 9.36 4.49 3.82
C ILE A 61 10.55 3.70 3.25
N ALA A 62 11.73 4.33 3.18
CA ALA A 62 12.95 3.62 2.76
C ALA A 62 13.33 2.53 3.75
N GLU A 63 13.32 2.83 5.05
CA GLU A 63 13.60 1.86 6.11
C GLU A 63 12.60 0.70 6.09
N LEU A 64 11.30 1.00 5.94
CA LEU A 64 10.26 -0.01 5.81
C LEU A 64 10.53 -0.96 4.64
N LYS A 65 10.87 -0.42 3.45
CA LYS A 65 11.18 -1.26 2.29
C LYS A 65 12.45 -2.07 2.51
N GLN A 66 13.48 -1.48 3.11
CA GLN A 66 14.72 -2.17 3.43
C GLN A 66 14.48 -3.35 4.38
N CYS A 67 13.56 -3.24 5.34
CA CYS A 67 13.16 -4.33 6.23
C CYS A 67 12.54 -5.50 5.46
N PHE A 68 11.67 -5.24 4.47
CA PHE A 68 11.09 -6.30 3.62
C PHE A 68 12.15 -6.98 2.75
N LEU A 69 13.09 -6.22 2.18
CA LEU A 69 14.19 -6.77 1.38
C LEU A 69 15.14 -7.67 2.18
N GLN A 70 15.15 -7.56 3.51
CA GLN A 70 15.94 -8.41 4.40
C GLN A 70 15.21 -9.69 4.84
N GLN A 71 13.94 -9.85 4.51
CA GLN A 71 13.17 -11.05 4.85
C GLN A 71 13.44 -12.19 3.88
N SER A 72 13.22 -13.43 4.33
CA SER A 72 13.23 -14.61 3.45
C SER A 72 11.99 -14.67 2.58
N ASP A 73 12.09 -15.36 1.43
CA ASP A 73 10.95 -15.60 0.53
C ASP A 73 9.78 -16.28 1.23
N GLU A 74 10.06 -17.19 2.18
CA GLU A 74 9.05 -17.83 3.03
C GLU A 74 8.29 -16.81 3.89
N THR A 75 9.02 -15.90 4.55
CA THR A 75 8.41 -14.85 5.37
C THR A 75 7.59 -13.89 4.53
N LEU A 76 8.08 -13.49 3.36
CA LEU A 76 7.36 -12.63 2.42
C LEU A 76 6.08 -13.30 1.90
N SER A 77 6.14 -14.60 1.58
CA SER A 77 4.98 -15.40 1.17
C SER A 77 3.96 -15.53 2.29
N ASN A 78 4.40 -15.80 3.52
CA ASN A 78 3.53 -15.86 4.70
C ASN A 78 2.88 -14.50 5.00
N PHE A 79 3.60 -13.40 4.80
CA PHE A 79 3.03 -12.06 4.94
C PHE A 79 1.94 -11.79 3.90
N ALA A 80 2.15 -12.17 2.63
CA ALA A 80 1.13 -12.06 1.60
C ALA A 80 -0.14 -12.86 1.95
N LEU A 81 0.04 -14.08 2.45
CA LEU A 81 -1.07 -14.91 2.93
C LEU A 81 -1.80 -14.26 4.11
N MET A 82 -1.07 -13.71 5.09
CA MET A 82 -1.65 -12.99 6.22
C MET A 82 -2.50 -11.80 5.76
N MET A 83 -1.98 -10.95 4.86
CA MET A 83 -2.70 -9.80 4.33
C MET A 83 -3.96 -10.24 3.57
N ASN A 84 -3.87 -11.29 2.75
CA ASN A 84 -5.03 -11.87 2.08
C ASN A 84 -6.10 -12.34 3.08
N LYS A 85 -5.71 -12.99 4.19
CA LYS A 85 -6.66 -13.39 5.25
C LYS A 85 -7.28 -12.19 5.96
N ILE A 86 -6.53 -11.12 6.18
CA ILE A 86 -7.05 -9.88 6.78
C ILE A 86 -8.11 -9.26 5.87
N TYR A 87 -7.81 -9.05 4.59
CA TYR A 87 -8.75 -8.44 3.64
C TYR A 87 -10.05 -9.25 3.50
N ASN A 88 -9.93 -10.58 3.45
CA ASN A 88 -11.08 -11.48 3.35
C ASN A 88 -11.72 -11.84 4.71
N SER A 89 -11.31 -11.19 5.80
CA SER A 89 -11.90 -11.44 7.12
C SER A 89 -13.24 -10.73 7.26
N TYR A 90 -14.14 -11.32 8.05
CA TYR A 90 -15.39 -10.68 8.45
C TYR A 90 -15.17 -9.28 9.02
N TRP A 91 -14.07 -9.08 9.77
CA TRP A 91 -13.75 -7.81 10.41
C TRP A 91 -13.36 -6.72 9.43
N CYS A 92 -12.64 -7.06 8.35
CA CYS A 92 -12.30 -6.09 7.32
C CYS A 92 -13.52 -5.74 6.47
N ALA A 93 -14.41 -6.69 6.20
CA ALA A 93 -15.64 -6.45 5.43
C ALA A 93 -16.65 -5.51 6.11
N LEU A 94 -16.46 -5.20 7.39
CA LEU A 94 -17.26 -4.20 8.12
C LEU A 94 -16.84 -2.75 7.83
N PHE A 95 -15.70 -2.54 7.17
CA PHE A 95 -15.13 -1.24 6.82
C PHE A 95 -15.04 -1.07 5.30
#